data_AF-A0A6A0RE55-F1
#
_entry.id   AF-A0A6A0RE55-F1
#
_cell.length_a   1.000
_cell.length_b   1.000
_cell.length_c   1.000
_cell.angle_alpha   90.00
_cell.angle_beta   90.00
_cell.angle_gamma   90.00
#
_symmetry.space_group_name_H-M   'P 1'
#
loop_
_entity.id
_entity.type
_entity.pdbx_description
1 polymer ?
#
loop_
_entity_poly.entity_id
_entity_poly.type
_entity_poly.pdbx_seq_one_letter_code
_entity_poly.pdbx_strand_id
1 'polypeptide(L)' 'MIIDCETCDMRHTRTCDDCIVTALVGDHGILDLADDERQAIEEMSRIGLVSPIRLRTVELKAES' A
#
# COMPACT_ATOMS: atom_id res chain seq x y z
N MET A 1 -19.33 5.75 -7.20
CA MET A 1 -18.52 5.31 -8.35
C MET A 1 -17.99 3.94 -8.00
N ILE A 2 -18.28 2.91 -8.81
CA ILE A 2 -17.80 1.54 -8.60
C ILE A 2 -16.80 1.28 -9.71
N ILE A 3 -15.59 0.84 -9.35
CA ILE A 3 -14.57 0.39 -10.29
C ILE A 3 -14.52 -1.12 -10.17
N ASP A 4 -14.74 -1.81 -11.29
CA ASP A 4 -14.64 -3.27 -11.38
C ASP A 4 -13.36 -3.63 -12.16
N CYS A 5 -12.33 -4.02 -11.43
CA CYS A 5 -11.07 -4.45 -12.04
C CYS A 5 -11.20 -5.77 -12.80
N GLU A 6 -12.23 -6.60 -12.55
CA GLU A 6 -12.44 -7.86 -13.27
C GLU A 6 -12.89 -7.63 -14.72
N THR A 7 -13.58 -6.53 -14.99
CA THR A 7 -14.05 -6.16 -16.34
C THR A 7 -13.25 -5.03 -16.98
N CYS A 8 -12.10 -4.67 -16.40
CA CYS A 8 -11.29 -3.55 -16.91
C CYS A 8 -10.51 -3.98 -18.15
N ASP A 9 -10.67 -3.29 -19.28
CA ASP A 9 -9.97 -3.59 -20.54
C ASP A 9 -8.44 -3.46 -20.42
N MET A 10 -7.95 -2.67 -19.45
CA MET A 10 -6.53 -2.50 -19.19
C MET A 10 -5.95 -3.59 -18.29
N ARG A 11 -6.79 -4.47 -17.73
CA ARG A 11 -6.37 -5.58 -16.86
C ARG A 11 -5.37 -6.45 -17.62
N HIS A 12 -4.28 -6.84 -16.95
CA HIS A 12 -3.16 -7.61 -17.53
C HIS A 12 -2.28 -6.85 -18.53
N THR A 13 -2.45 -5.54 -18.68
CA THR A 13 -1.48 -4.68 -19.36
C THR A 13 -0.57 -3.98 -18.35
N ARG A 14 0.53 -3.39 -18.83
CA ARG A 14 1.43 -2.57 -17.98
C ARG A 14 0.77 -1.27 -17.49
N THR A 15 -0.39 -0.90 -18.01
CA THR A 15 -1.13 0.29 -17.52
C THR A 15 -1.73 0.05 -16.14
N CYS A 16 -1.93 -1.20 -15.72
CA CYS A 16 -2.37 -1.52 -14.36
C CYS A 16 -1.30 -1.23 -13.30
N ASP A 17 -0.01 -1.28 -13.67
CA ASP A 17 1.10 -1.05 -12.74
C ASP A 17 1.11 0.41 -12.25
N ASP A 18 0.70 1.35 -13.12
CA ASP A 18 0.57 2.78 -12.83
C ASP A 18 -0.88 3.19 -12.48
N CYS A 19 -1.78 2.23 -12.28
CA CYS A 19 -3.19 2.54 -11.98
C CYS A 19 -3.37 2.91 -10.51
N ILE A 20 -4.04 4.03 -10.23
CA ILE A 20 -4.36 4.46 -8.86
C ILE A 20 -5.17 3.43 -8.07
N VAL A 21 -5.91 2.55 -8.74
CA VAL A 21 -6.68 1.49 -8.08
C VAL A 21 -5.77 0.42 -7.50
N THR A 22 -4.70 0.05 -8.21
CA THR A 22 -3.62 -0.81 -7.70
C THR A 22 -2.94 -0.16 -6.50
N ALA A 23 -2.69 1.15 -6.56
CA ALA A 23 -2.11 1.88 -5.43
C ALA A 23 -3.04 2.00 -4.20
N LEU A 24 -4.36 1.86 -4.39
CA LEU A 24 -5.35 1.96 -3.31
C LEU A 24 -5.78 0.60 -2.73
N VAL A 25 -5.73 -0.46 -3.53
CA VAL A 25 -6.33 -1.77 -3.20
C VAL A 25 -5.32 -2.93 -3.38
N GLY A 26 -4.18 -2.69 -4.03
CA GLY A 26 -3.16 -3.70 -4.26
C GLY A 26 -2.50 -4.16 -2.96
N ASP A 27 -1.99 -5.38 -2.96
CA ASP A 27 -1.12 -5.86 -1.91
C ASP A 27 0.21 -5.11 -1.99
N HIS A 28 0.49 -4.28 -0.99
CA HIS A 28 1.75 -3.54 -0.92
C HIS A 28 2.91 -4.39 -0.38
N GLY A 29 2.66 -5.68 -0.12
CA GLY A 29 3.62 -6.56 0.51
C GLY A 29 3.88 -6.17 1.97
N ILE A 30 4.87 -6.84 2.57
CA ILE A 30 5.32 -6.53 3.93
C ILE A 30 6.46 -5.53 3.84
N LEU A 31 6.23 -4.34 4.40
CA LEU A 31 7.25 -3.33 4.61
C LEU A 31 7.96 -3.62 5.93
N ASP A 32 9.24 -3.97 5.86
CA ASP A 32 10.12 -4.04 7.02
C ASP A 32 10.57 -2.62 7.35
N LEU A 33 9.94 -2.02 8.36
CA LEU A 33 10.27 -0.68 8.83
C LEU A 33 10.93 -0.80 10.19
N ALA A 34 12.11 -0.20 10.32
CA ALA A 34 12.71 0.01 11.64
C ALA A 34 11.86 1.00 12.48
N ASP A 35 12.05 0.97 13.79
CA ASP A 35 11.26 1.78 14.73
C ASP A 35 11.38 3.29 14.44
N ASP A 36 12.56 3.76 14.06
CA ASP A 36 12.84 5.15 13.72
C ASP A 36 12.21 5.58 12.39
N GLU A 37 12.23 4.70 11.38
CA GLU A 37 11.54 4.91 10.10
C GLU A 37 10.02 5.02 10.31
N ARG A 38 9.45 4.11 11.12
CA ARG A 38 8.03 4.14 11.48
C ARG A 38 7.67 5.45 12.19
N GLN A 39 8.50 5.89 13.14
CA GLN A 39 8.28 7.12 13.88
C GLN A 39 8.37 8.36 12.97
N ALA A 40 9.36 8.41 12.08
CA ALA A 40 9.51 9.51 11.13
C ALA A 40 8.27 9.63 10.22
N ILE A 41 7.75 8.51 9.75
CA ILE A 41 6.53 8.46 8.93
C ILE A 41 5.30 8.97 9.69
N GLU A 42 5.13 8.57 10.96
CA GLU A 42 4.03 9.05 11.79
C GLU A 42 4.11 10.57 12.02
N GLU A 43 5.31 11.10 12.22
CA GLU A 43 5.56 12.53 12.35
C GLU A 43 5.21 13.31 11.09
N MET A 44 5.68 12.83 9.94
CA MET A 44 5.34 13.42 8.64
C MET A 44 3.83 13.40 8.39
N SER A 45 3.15 12.33 8.78
CA SER A 45 1.70 12.22 8.64
C SER A 45 0.96 13.20 9.55
N ARG A 46 1.40 13.35 10.80
CA ARG A 46 0.80 14.27 11.77
C ARG A 46 0.82 15.72 11.30
N ILE A 47 1.89 16.14 10.61
CA ILE A 47 2.01 17.49 10.06
C ILE A 47 1.40 17.65 8.66
N GLY A 48 0.81 16.58 8.10
CA GLY A 48 0.16 16.59 6.79
C GLY A 48 1.12 16.56 5.60
N LEU A 49 2.39 16.20 5.82
CA LEU A 49 3.37 16.04 4.74
C LEU A 49 3.13 14.75 3.94
N VAL A 50 2.58 13.72 4.59
CA VAL A 50 2.13 12.47 3.95
C VAL A 50 0.72 12.10 4.41
N SER A 51 0.03 11.29 3.62
CA SER A 51 -1.31 10.78 3.98
C SER A 51 -1.26 9.90 5.24
N PRO A 52 -2.33 9.84 6.07
CA PRO A 52 -2.41 8.93 7.20
C PRO A 52 -2.21 7.48 6.81
N ILE A 53 -1.09 6.90 7.24
CA ILE A 53 -0.72 5.53 6.89
C ILE A 53 -1.40 4.56 7.84
N ARG A 54 -2.17 3.61 7.28
CA ARG A 54 -2.82 2.53 8.04
C ARG A 54 -1.92 1.30 8.07
N LEU A 55 -0.82 1.39 8.80
CA LEU A 55 0.07 0.24 9.00
C LEU A 55 -0.68 -0.85 9.80
N ARG A 56 -0.69 -2.08 9.28
CA ARG A 56 -1.14 -3.26 10.01
C ARG A 56 0.08 -4.12 10.30
N THR A 57 0.29 -4.47 11.56
CA THR A 57 1.29 -5.47 11.95
C THR A 57 0.81 -6.83 11.48
N VAL A 58 1.68 -7.58 10.80
CA VAL A 58 1.39 -8.93 10.32
C VAL A 58 2.42 -9.87 10.94
N GLU A 59 1.96 -10.96 11.53
CA GLU A 59 2.86 -12.02 12.02
C GLU A 59 3.35 -12.84 10.81
N LEU A 60 4.63 -12.68 10.49
CA LEU A 60 5.30 -13.53 9.52
C LEU A 60 5.40 -14.95 10.09
N LYS A 61 4.65 -15.89 9.53
CA LYS A 61 4.92 -17.32 9.77
C LYS A 61 6.26 -17.65 9.11
N ALA A 62 7.25 -18.00 9.92
CA ALA A 62 8.49 -18.58 9.41
C ALA A 62 8.14 -19.90 8.71
N GLU A 63 8.27 -19.92 7.38
CA GLU A 63 8.17 -21.16 6.60
C GLU A 63 9.38 -22.05 6.96
N SER A 64 9.06 -23.26 7.44
CA SER A 64 10.00 -24.33 7.80
C SER A 64 10.46 -25.12 6.60
#